data_AF-A0A812LEQ6-F1
#
_entry.id   AF-A0A812LEQ6-F1
#
_cell.length_a   1.000
_cell.length_b   1.000
_cell.length_c   1.000
_cell.angle_alpha   90.00
_cell.angle_beta   90.00
_cell.angle_gamma   90.00
#
_symmetry.space_group_name_H-M   'P 1'
#
loop_
_entity.id
_entity.type
_entity.pdbx_description
1 polymer ?
#
loop_
_entity_poly.entity_id
_entity_poly.type
_entity_poly.pdbx_seq_one_letter_code
_entity_poly.pdbx_strand_id
1 'polypeptide(L)'
;MGVNMPARSVIFTAWVKHDGAQRRALLPSEYTQMAGRAGRRGLDSEGHVFLLCGDEVPDQKQITRMMTSKAEPLASRFRVTFAMILQMKRFAESGVRVEDLLGQSFLENARARRRPEARRHLKDRMQQLEALPALQCILGEPDIQDYAAFEDEARLLGTQLHMRLYDSKSRDRIFCPGRGSKHLQLRPILSPASASQA
;
A
#
# COMPACT_ATOMS: atom_id res chain seq x y z
N MET A 1 -7.52 24.42 -11.92
CA MET A 1 -8.44 24.13 -10.80
C MET A 1 -8.75 25.44 -10.12
N GLY A 2 -10.01 25.91 -10.11
CA GLY A 2 -10.39 27.05 -9.28
C GLY A 2 -11.37 28.07 -9.87
N VAL A 3 -12.39 27.64 -10.61
CA VAL A 3 -13.57 28.50 -10.84
C VAL A 3 -14.72 27.91 -10.06
N ASN A 4 -15.36 28.72 -9.20
CA ASN A 4 -16.54 28.31 -8.45
C ASN A 4 -17.80 28.40 -9.35
N MET A 5 -17.81 27.63 -10.42
CA MET A 5 -18.89 27.61 -11.40
C MET A 5 -19.59 26.25 -11.35
N PRO A 6 -20.70 26.12 -10.61
CA PRO A 6 -21.53 24.93 -10.64
C PRO A 6 -22.37 24.88 -11.93
N ALA A 7 -22.68 23.68 -12.40
CA ALA A 7 -23.49 23.43 -13.58
C ALA A 7 -24.68 22.53 -13.22
N ARG A 8 -25.78 22.57 -14.00
CA ARG A 8 -26.90 21.66 -13.77
C ARG A 8 -26.52 20.20 -14.05
N SER A 9 -25.68 19.98 -15.06
CA SER A 9 -25.25 18.65 -15.48
C SER A 9 -23.77 18.65 -15.85
N VAL A 10 -23.11 17.53 -15.62
CA VAL A 10 -21.71 17.28 -16.01
C VAL A 10 -21.67 16.07 -16.93
N ILE A 11 -20.89 16.18 -17.99
CA ILE A 11 -20.73 15.13 -18.98
C ILE A 11 -19.25 14.75 -19.06
N PHE A 12 -18.94 13.49 -18.77
CA PHE A 12 -17.62 12.90 -18.95
C PHE A 12 -17.54 12.29 -20.35
N THR A 13 -16.67 12.82 -21.20
CA THR A 13 -16.43 12.27 -22.55
C THR A 13 -15.58 11.00 -22.54
N ALA A 14 -14.78 10.81 -21.50
CA ALA A 14 -13.96 9.62 -21.29
C ALA A 14 -13.76 9.36 -19.79
N TRP A 15 -13.67 8.07 -19.43
CA TRP A 15 -13.35 7.61 -18.08
C TRP A 15 -11.84 7.45 -17.83
N VAL A 16 -11.01 7.66 -18.86
CA VAL A 16 -9.55 7.58 -18.83
C VAL A 16 -8.90 8.94 -19.07
N LYS A 17 -7.77 9.17 -18.42
CA LYS A 17 -6.92 10.36 -18.55
C LYS A 17 -5.48 9.96 -18.83
N HIS A 18 -4.77 10.76 -19.62
CA HIS A 18 -3.34 10.63 -19.83
C HIS A 18 -2.58 11.53 -18.84
N ASP A 19 -1.78 10.93 -17.96
CA ASP A 19 -0.99 11.66 -16.94
C ASP A 19 0.42 12.05 -17.43
N GLY A 20 0.69 11.92 -18.73
CA GLY A 20 1.99 12.17 -19.34
C GLY A 20 2.84 10.91 -19.52
N ALA A 21 2.57 9.85 -18.76
CA ALA A 21 3.27 8.56 -18.85
C ALA A 21 2.37 7.41 -19.35
N GLN A 22 1.12 7.36 -18.89
CA GLN A 22 0.19 6.29 -19.23
C GLN A 22 -1.25 6.82 -19.28
N ARG A 23 -2.10 6.15 -20.06
CA ARG A 23 -3.55 6.31 -19.99
C ARG A 23 -4.06 5.44 -18.85
N ARG A 24 -4.67 6.08 -17.86
CA ARG A 24 -5.25 5.38 -16.69
C ARG A 24 -6.68 5.83 -16.45
N ALA A 25 -7.46 5.02 -15.75
CA ALA A 25 -8.77 5.42 -15.24
C ALA A 25 -8.65 6.68 -14.36
N LEU A 26 -9.70 7.49 -14.35
CA LEU A 26 -9.82 8.60 -13.40
C LEU A 26 -9.79 8.08 -11.96
N LEU A 27 -9.08 8.81 -11.09
CA LEU A 27 -9.08 8.50 -9.67
C LEU A 27 -10.44 8.88 -9.06
N PRO A 28 -10.86 8.22 -7.96
CA PRO A 28 -12.12 8.54 -7.29
C PRO A 28 -12.20 10.01 -6.82
N SER A 29 -11.07 10.57 -6.42
CA SER A 29 -10.94 11.99 -6.04
C SER A 29 -11.11 12.93 -7.24
N GLU A 30 -10.49 12.61 -8.38
CA GLU A 30 -10.63 13.37 -9.63
C GLU A 30 -12.09 13.32 -10.13
N TYR A 31 -12.70 12.13 -10.11
CA TYR A 31 -14.10 11.94 -10.48
C TYR A 31 -15.04 12.76 -9.58
N THR A 32 -14.92 12.63 -8.25
CA THR A 32 -15.77 13.34 -7.29
C THR A 32 -15.62 14.87 -7.43
N GLN A 33 -14.40 15.35 -7.70
CA GLN A 33 -14.14 16.78 -7.91
C GLN A 33 -14.83 17.33 -9.16
N MET A 34 -14.88 16.55 -10.25
CA MET A 34 -15.53 16.94 -11.50
C MET A 34 -17.05 16.74 -11.42
N ALA A 35 -17.51 15.56 -11.00
CA ALA A 35 -18.92 15.19 -10.85
C ALA A 35 -19.63 16.08 -9.82
N GLY A 36 -18.94 16.49 -8.76
CA GLY A 36 -19.47 17.39 -7.72
C GLY A 36 -19.75 18.82 -8.20
N ARG A 37 -19.47 19.15 -9.47
CA ARG A 37 -19.93 20.40 -10.09
C ARG A 37 -21.36 20.31 -10.61
N ALA A 38 -21.94 19.12 -10.73
CA ALA A 38 -23.33 18.91 -11.13
C ALA A 38 -24.29 19.25 -9.98
N GLY A 39 -25.37 19.97 -10.30
CA GLY A 39 -26.38 20.44 -9.37
C GLY A 39 -26.04 21.80 -8.76
N ARG A 40 -26.91 22.79 -8.98
CA ARG A 40 -26.79 24.11 -8.37
C ARG A 40 -27.66 24.18 -7.12
N ARG A 41 -27.04 24.49 -5.97
CA ARG A 41 -27.73 24.61 -4.67
C ARG A 41 -28.87 25.62 -4.76
N GLY A 42 -30.07 25.20 -4.38
CA GLY A 42 -31.27 26.05 -4.36
C GLY A 42 -31.95 26.28 -5.71
N LEU A 43 -31.41 25.74 -6.82
CA LEU A 43 -32.00 25.86 -8.16
C LEU A 43 -32.38 24.51 -8.75
N ASP A 44 -31.51 23.50 -8.60
CA ASP A 44 -31.73 22.16 -9.13
C ASP A 44 -32.00 21.18 -7.96
N SER A 45 -33.00 20.31 -8.09
CA SER A 45 -33.32 19.27 -7.08
C SER A 45 -32.25 18.17 -7.01
N GLU A 46 -31.61 17.88 -8.14
CA GLU A 46 -30.56 16.89 -8.29
C GLU A 46 -29.53 17.34 -9.35
N GLY A 47 -28.33 16.79 -9.28
CA GLY A 47 -27.28 16.98 -10.27
C GLY A 47 -27.16 15.76 -11.17
N HIS A 48 -27.23 15.94 -12.48
CA HIS A 48 -27.06 14.83 -13.43
C HIS A 48 -25.62 14.71 -13.89
N VAL A 49 -25.09 13.50 -13.85
CA VAL A 49 -23.75 13.17 -14.32
C VAL A 49 -23.86 12.08 -15.38
N PHE A 50 -23.36 12.37 -16.58
CA PHE A 50 -23.38 11.43 -17.70
C PHE A 50 -21.96 10.98 -18.01
N LEU A 51 -21.77 9.68 -18.21
CA LEU A 51 -20.53 9.12 -18.71
C LEU A 51 -20.76 8.61 -20.12
N LEU A 52 -20.07 9.19 -21.10
CA LEU A 52 -20.05 8.68 -22.47
C LEU A 52 -19.06 7.52 -22.51
N CYS A 53 -19.57 6.33 -22.81
CA CYS A 53 -18.77 5.20 -23.20
C CYS A 53 -18.69 5.21 -24.73
N GLY A 54 -17.47 5.38 -25.26
CA GLY A 54 -17.19 5.17 -26.69
C GLY A 54 -17.14 3.68 -27.04
N ASP A 55 -16.27 3.30 -27.98
CA ASP A 55 -16.19 1.93 -28.48
C ASP A 55 -15.70 0.92 -27.42
N GLU A 56 -14.85 1.36 -26.48
CA GLU A 56 -14.37 0.53 -25.38
C GLU A 56 -15.25 0.71 -24.14
N VAL A 57 -16.11 -0.28 -23.89
CA VAL A 57 -16.93 -0.36 -22.69
C VAL A 57 -16.02 -0.68 -21.49
N PRO A 58 -16.02 0.14 -20.42
CA PRO A 58 -15.18 -0.12 -19.26
C PRO A 58 -15.68 -1.35 -18.48
N ASP A 59 -14.76 -2.06 -17.83
CA ASP A 59 -15.11 -3.14 -16.90
C ASP A 59 -15.92 -2.58 -15.73
N GLN A 60 -17.02 -3.26 -15.38
CA GLN A 60 -17.95 -2.85 -14.33
C GLN A 60 -17.22 -2.59 -12.99
N LYS A 61 -16.20 -3.39 -12.67
CA LYS A 61 -15.42 -3.23 -11.43
C LYS A 61 -14.64 -1.92 -11.40
N GLN A 62 -14.10 -1.49 -12.55
CA GLN A 62 -13.33 -0.26 -12.64
C GLN A 62 -14.21 0.98 -12.48
N ILE A 63 -15.38 1.00 -13.14
CA ILE A 63 -16.34 2.11 -13.01
C ILE A 63 -16.88 2.18 -11.58
N THR A 64 -17.29 1.04 -11.02
CA THR A 64 -17.79 0.96 -9.63
C THR A 64 -16.74 1.48 -8.65
N ARG A 65 -15.46 1.11 -8.86
CA ARG A 65 -14.37 1.64 -8.05
C ARG A 65 -14.23 3.15 -8.21
N MET A 66 -14.24 3.68 -9.44
CA MET A 66 -14.12 5.11 -9.69
C MET A 66 -15.24 5.91 -9.00
N MET A 67 -16.48 5.42 -9.02
CA MET A 67 -17.66 6.14 -8.52
C MET A 67 -17.88 5.97 -7.00
N THR A 68 -17.63 4.79 -6.45
CA THR A 68 -18.04 4.43 -5.07
C THR A 68 -16.88 4.38 -4.09
N SER A 69 -15.64 4.22 -4.55
CA SER A 69 -14.52 4.07 -3.61
C SER A 69 -14.16 5.39 -2.91
N LYS A 70 -13.60 5.26 -1.70
CA LYS A 70 -13.14 6.40 -0.92
C LYS A 70 -12.05 7.15 -1.69
N ALA A 71 -12.06 8.48 -1.58
CA ALA A 71 -10.99 9.31 -2.10
C ALA A 71 -9.64 8.84 -1.55
N GLU A 72 -8.62 8.85 -2.41
CA GLU A 72 -7.28 8.42 -2.03
C GLU A 72 -6.73 9.29 -0.89
N PRO A 73 -6.01 8.69 0.07
CA PRO A 73 -5.39 9.47 1.13
C PRO A 73 -4.39 10.45 0.54
N LEU A 74 -4.27 11.63 1.14
CA LEU A 74 -3.28 12.62 0.73
C LEU A 74 -1.88 12.00 0.82
N ALA A 75 -1.19 11.91 -0.31
CA ALA A 75 0.18 11.45 -0.37
C ALA A 75 1.15 12.64 -0.39
N SER A 76 2.25 12.53 0.34
CA SER A 76 3.33 13.51 0.25
C SER A 76 3.93 13.52 -1.15
N ARG A 77 3.94 14.68 -1.81
CA ARG A 77 4.72 14.91 -3.04
C ARG A 77 6.06 15.57 -2.77
N PHE A 78 6.48 15.62 -1.49
CA PHE A 78 7.76 16.21 -1.09
C PHE A 78 8.91 15.47 -1.79
N ARG A 79 9.74 16.22 -2.51
CA ARG A 79 10.94 15.74 -3.17
C ARG A 79 12.08 16.67 -2.81
N VAL A 80 13.22 16.09 -2.47
CA VAL A 80 14.45 16.84 -2.21
C VAL A 80 15.00 17.31 -3.56
N THR A 81 14.94 18.61 -3.82
CA THR A 81 15.52 19.22 -5.02
C THR A 81 16.90 19.79 -4.70
N PHE A 82 17.75 19.93 -5.72
CA PHE A 82 19.10 20.48 -5.54
C PHE A 82 19.09 21.89 -4.93
N ALA A 83 18.17 22.74 -5.38
CA ALA A 83 17.96 24.07 -4.80
C ALA A 83 17.63 24.02 -3.31
N MET A 84 16.79 23.07 -2.90
CA MET A 84 16.47 22.86 -1.48
C MET A 84 17.70 22.41 -0.70
N ILE A 85 18.54 21.52 -1.23
CA ILE A 85 19.80 21.09 -0.58
C ILE A 85 20.74 22.29 -0.38
N LEU A 86 20.93 23.12 -1.40
CA LEU A 86 21.77 24.33 -1.29
C LEU A 86 21.24 25.29 -0.23
N GLN A 87 19.92 25.50 -0.21
CA GLN A 87 19.28 26.35 0.78
C GLN A 87 19.43 25.76 2.19
N MET A 88 19.25 24.45 2.35
CA MET A 88 19.43 23.75 3.62
C MET A 88 20.87 23.80 4.12
N LYS A 89 21.86 23.69 3.23
CA LYS A 89 23.28 23.86 3.61
C LYS A 89 23.54 25.25 4.19
N ARG A 90 23.03 26.30 3.55
CA ARG A 90 23.14 27.69 4.04
C ARG A 90 22.48 27.85 5.42
N PHE A 91 21.31 27.24 5.64
CA PHE A 91 20.64 27.29 6.95
C PHE A 91 21.32 26.41 8.01
N ALA A 92 21.96 25.31 7.61
CA ALA A 92 22.73 24.45 8.51
C ALA A 92 23.96 25.17 9.07
N GLU A 93 24.62 26.01 8.28
CA GLU A 93 25.69 26.91 8.74
C GLU A 93 25.19 27.94 9.78
N SER A 94 23.87 28.21 9.81
CA SER A 94 23.21 29.11 10.77
C SER A 94 22.68 28.38 12.02
N GLY A 95 22.92 27.07 12.15
CA GLY A 95 22.58 26.27 13.34
C GLY A 95 21.29 25.43 13.24
N VAL A 96 20.58 25.43 12.10
CA VAL A 96 19.38 24.59 11.91
C VAL A 96 19.76 23.24 11.27
N ARG A 97 19.48 22.14 11.95
CA ARG A 97 19.78 20.80 11.42
C ARG A 97 18.82 20.43 10.29
N VAL A 98 19.38 19.87 9.22
CA VAL A 98 18.65 19.43 8.02
C VAL A 98 17.60 18.37 8.38
N GLU A 99 17.94 17.51 9.34
CA GLU A 99 17.10 16.44 9.87
C GLU A 99 15.82 16.97 10.51
N ASP A 100 15.89 18.12 11.19
CA ASP A 100 14.72 18.73 11.83
C ASP A 100 13.75 19.29 10.78
N LEU A 101 14.28 19.87 9.70
CA LEU A 101 13.48 20.36 8.58
C LEU A 101 12.82 19.21 7.79
N LEU A 102 13.56 18.12 7.53
CA LEU A 102 13.00 16.94 6.86
C LEU A 102 12.03 16.19 7.77
N GLY A 103 12.30 16.14 9.08
CA GLY A 103 11.48 15.47 10.08
C GLY A 103 10.09 16.09 10.25
N GLN A 104 9.93 17.38 9.92
CA GLN A 104 8.64 18.07 9.91
C GLN A 104 7.88 17.93 8.59
N SER A 105 8.47 17.31 7.56
CA SER A 105 7.80 17.12 6.27
C SER A 105 6.56 16.22 6.41
N PHE A 106 5.57 16.41 5.52
CA PHE A 106 4.33 15.62 5.55
C PHE A 106 4.58 14.10 5.41
N LEU A 107 5.65 13.71 4.71
CA LEU A 107 6.09 12.31 4.61
C LEU A 107 6.48 11.74 5.98
N GLU A 108 7.31 12.48 6.71
CA GLU A 108 7.78 12.07 8.04
C GLU A 108 6.71 12.22 9.11
N ASN A 109 5.79 13.18 8.99
CA ASN A 109 4.67 13.32 9.93
C ASN A 109 3.72 12.11 9.90
N ALA A 110 3.43 11.57 8.71
CA ALA A 110 2.64 10.34 8.58
C ALA A 110 3.33 9.13 9.27
N ARG A 111 4.66 9.00 9.12
CA ARG A 111 5.45 7.98 9.84
C ARG A 111 5.47 8.26 11.33
N ALA A 112 5.63 9.52 11.72
CA ALA A 112 5.71 9.98 13.10
C ALA A 112 4.47 9.62 13.91
N ARG A 113 3.28 9.76 13.31
CA ARG A 113 2.00 9.39 13.94
C ARG A 113 1.90 7.89 14.24
N ARG A 114 2.52 7.03 13.42
CA ARG A 114 2.53 5.57 13.62
C ARG A 114 3.63 5.08 14.56
N ARG A 115 4.68 5.88 14.81
CA ARG A 115 5.78 5.53 15.73
C ARG A 115 5.32 5.12 17.15
N PRO A 116 4.43 5.83 17.84
CA PRO A 116 4.03 5.45 19.20
C PRO A 116 3.30 4.10 19.25
N GLU A 117 2.44 3.82 18.27
CA GLU A 117 1.73 2.54 18.16
C GLU A 117 2.72 1.40 17.88
N ALA A 118 3.63 1.58 16.93
CA ALA A 118 4.68 0.60 16.64
C ALA A 118 5.56 0.33 17.87
N ARG A 119 5.91 1.37 18.65
CA ARG A 119 6.66 1.21 19.90
C ARG A 119 5.88 0.44 20.96
N ARG A 120 4.57 0.67 21.09
CA ARG A 120 3.70 -0.11 22.00
C ARG A 120 3.70 -1.57 21.60
N HIS A 121 3.42 -1.88 20.33
CA HIS A 121 3.45 -3.26 19.84
C HIS A 121 4.80 -3.94 20.04
N LEU A 122 5.91 -3.21 19.85
CA LEU A 122 7.24 -3.75 20.11
C LEU A 122 7.41 -4.10 21.59
N LYS A 123 7.00 -3.20 22.49
CA LYS A 123 7.04 -3.45 23.94
C LYS A 123 6.17 -4.65 24.34
N ASP A 124 4.94 -4.72 23.83
CA ASP A 124 4.02 -5.82 24.13
C ASP A 124 4.59 -7.16 23.64
N ARG A 125 5.19 -7.18 22.44
CA ARG A 125 5.84 -8.37 21.88
C ARG A 125 7.10 -8.77 22.66
N MET A 126 7.89 -7.82 23.12
CA MET A 126 9.04 -8.10 23.99
C MET A 126 8.59 -8.70 25.32
N GLN A 127 7.54 -8.16 25.93
CA GLN A 127 6.98 -8.72 27.17
C GLN A 127 6.43 -10.14 26.96
N GLN A 128 5.78 -10.39 25.81
CA GLN A 128 5.34 -11.74 25.44
C GLN A 128 6.53 -12.69 25.29
N LEU A 129 7.64 -12.24 24.69
CA LEU A 129 8.85 -13.03 24.54
C LEU A 129 9.48 -13.36 25.90
N GLU A 130 9.52 -12.40 26.81
CA GLU A 130 10.04 -12.58 28.18
C GLU A 130 9.13 -13.49 29.03
N ALA A 131 7.82 -13.50 28.77
CA ALA A 131 6.87 -14.35 29.48
C ALA A 131 6.88 -15.82 29.02
N LEU A 132 7.55 -16.14 27.90
CA LEU A 132 7.67 -17.52 27.43
C LEU A 132 8.66 -18.30 28.32
N PRO A 133 8.37 -19.58 28.61
CA PRO A 133 9.28 -20.40 29.38
C PRO A 133 10.61 -20.57 28.65
N ALA A 134 11.71 -20.62 29.41
CA ALA A 134 13.02 -20.93 28.86
C ALA A 134 12.98 -22.28 28.12
N LEU A 135 13.43 -22.29 26.86
CA LEU A 135 13.45 -23.47 26.02
C LEU A 135 14.47 -24.46 26.58
N GLN A 136 14.00 -25.56 27.16
CA GLN A 136 14.85 -26.68 27.56
C GLN A 136 15.02 -27.62 26.36
N CYS A 137 16.21 -27.61 25.76
CA CYS A 137 16.53 -28.54 24.69
C CYS A 137 16.75 -29.94 25.27
N ILE A 138 16.01 -30.93 24.77
CA ILE A 138 16.13 -32.34 25.18
C ILE A 138 17.54 -32.89 24.87
N LEU A 139 18.25 -32.28 23.91
CA LEU A 139 19.56 -32.72 23.41
C LEU A 139 20.74 -31.86 23.91
N GLY A 140 20.50 -30.79 24.69
CA GLY A 140 21.54 -29.89 25.23
C GLY A 140 21.53 -28.46 24.65
N GLU A 141 22.27 -27.54 25.28
CA GLU A 141 22.46 -26.16 24.77
C GLU A 141 23.71 -26.06 23.88
N PRO A 142 23.70 -25.34 22.73
CA PRO A 142 22.59 -24.64 22.05
C PRO A 142 22.27 -25.26 20.66
N ASP A 143 21.43 -26.29 20.58
CA ASP A 143 21.11 -26.92 19.28
C ASP A 143 19.76 -26.48 18.66
N ILE A 144 18.80 -26.01 19.48
CA ILE A 144 17.43 -25.76 19.00
C ILE A 144 17.30 -24.48 18.16
N GLN A 145 18.14 -23.47 18.42
CA GLN A 145 18.13 -22.20 17.71
C GLN A 145 18.67 -22.35 16.29
N ASP A 146 19.78 -23.09 16.16
CA ASP A 146 20.38 -23.40 14.87
C ASP A 146 19.44 -24.26 14.02
N TYR A 147 18.79 -25.26 14.63
CA TYR A 147 17.77 -26.05 13.94
C TYR A 147 16.62 -25.19 13.40
N ALA A 148 16.10 -24.26 14.21
CA ALA A 148 15.04 -23.34 13.78
C ALA A 148 15.51 -22.43 12.64
N ALA A 149 16.74 -21.91 12.71
CA ALA A 149 17.33 -21.10 11.64
C ALA A 149 17.46 -21.89 10.32
N PHE A 150 17.97 -23.13 10.39
CA PHE A 150 18.06 -24.01 9.22
C PHE A 150 16.68 -24.39 8.66
N GLU A 151 15.68 -24.59 9.52
CA GLU A 151 14.31 -24.87 9.07
C GLU A 151 13.72 -23.67 8.32
N ASP A 152 13.89 -22.45 8.84
CA ASP A 152 13.44 -21.23 8.19
C ASP A 152 14.14 -21.01 6.84
N GLU A 153 15.45 -21.25 6.76
CA GLU A 153 16.21 -21.18 5.51
C GLU A 153 15.72 -22.23 4.49
N ALA A 154 15.55 -23.48 4.92
CA ALA A 154 15.04 -24.56 4.08
C ALA A 154 13.63 -24.26 3.54
N ARG A 155 12.76 -23.66 4.37
CA ARG A 155 11.41 -23.23 3.95
C ARG A 155 11.47 -22.09 2.93
N LEU A 156 12.34 -21.10 3.15
CA LEU A 156 12.54 -19.98 2.21
C LEU A 156 13.02 -20.50 0.85
N LEU A 157 14.06 -21.34 0.86
CA LEU A 157 14.62 -21.97 -0.34
C LEU A 157 13.57 -22.84 -1.04
N GLY A 158 12.80 -23.62 -0.29
CA GLY A 158 11.71 -24.45 -0.83
C GLY A 158 10.65 -23.61 -1.55
N THR A 159 10.28 -22.45 -1.00
CA THR A 159 9.31 -21.54 -1.62
C THR A 159 9.86 -20.91 -2.90
N GLN A 160 11.12 -20.45 -2.88
CA GLN A 160 11.78 -19.91 -4.07
C GLN A 160 11.94 -20.96 -5.18
N LEU A 161 12.32 -22.17 -4.80
CA LEU A 161 12.48 -23.29 -5.72
C LEU A 161 11.13 -23.69 -6.32
N HIS A 162 10.06 -23.72 -5.53
CA HIS A 162 8.70 -23.98 -6.03
C HIS A 162 8.28 -22.96 -7.10
N MET A 163 8.47 -21.66 -6.85
CA MET A 163 8.17 -20.62 -7.83
C MET A 163 9.00 -20.78 -9.11
N ARG A 164 10.30 -21.07 -8.97
CA ARG A 164 11.18 -21.32 -10.14
C ARG A 164 10.79 -22.56 -10.93
N LEU A 165 10.37 -23.63 -10.26
CA LEU A 165 9.88 -24.84 -10.92
C LEU A 165 8.56 -24.59 -11.67
N TYR A 166 7.71 -23.73 -11.13
CA TYR A 166 6.47 -23.32 -11.80
C TYR A 166 6.73 -22.53 -13.09
N ASP A 167 7.72 -21.64 -13.09
CA ASP A 167 8.10 -20.89 -14.29
C ASP A 167 8.96 -21.70 -15.28
N SER A 168 9.41 -22.89 -14.88
CA SER A 168 10.24 -23.75 -15.73
C SER A 168 9.44 -24.43 -16.84
N LYS A 169 10.11 -24.77 -17.95
CA LYS A 169 9.53 -25.56 -19.04
C LYS A 169 9.07 -26.97 -18.61
N SER A 170 9.55 -27.44 -17.46
CA SER A 170 9.21 -28.75 -16.90
C SER A 170 7.96 -28.73 -16.01
N ARG A 171 7.27 -27.58 -15.88
CA ARG A 171 6.09 -27.40 -15.01
C ARG A 171 5.06 -28.50 -15.22
N ASP A 172 4.68 -28.76 -16.46
CA ASP A 172 3.56 -29.67 -16.75
C ASP A 172 3.90 -31.14 -16.42
N ARG A 173 5.19 -31.49 -16.38
CA ARG A 173 5.68 -32.81 -15.91
C ARG A 173 5.75 -32.89 -14.38
N ILE A 174 6.00 -31.78 -13.70
CA ILE A 174 6.16 -31.71 -12.25
C ILE A 174 4.80 -31.57 -11.56
N PHE A 175 3.90 -30.76 -12.11
CA PHE A 175 2.58 -30.44 -11.59
C PHE A 175 1.49 -31.11 -12.43
N CYS A 176 1.58 -32.43 -12.57
CA CYS A 176 0.60 -33.22 -13.30
C CYS A 176 -0.63 -33.57 -12.43
N PRO A 177 -1.83 -33.70 -13.04
CA PRO A 177 -3.01 -34.19 -12.34
C PRO A 177 -2.75 -35.54 -11.67
N GLY A 178 -3.22 -35.71 -10.44
CA GLY A 178 -3.06 -36.96 -9.66
C GLY A 178 -1.77 -37.05 -8.84
N ARG A 179 -0.83 -36.10 -8.97
CA ARG A 179 0.33 -36.02 -8.06
C ARG A 179 -0.07 -35.34 -6.75
N GLY A 180 0.09 -36.04 -5.63
CA GLY A 180 -0.15 -35.47 -4.30
C GLY A 180 0.81 -34.34 -3.99
N SER A 181 0.27 -33.17 -3.62
CA SER A 181 1.04 -32.04 -3.10
C SER A 181 0.66 -31.77 -1.65
N LYS A 182 1.65 -31.45 -0.81
CA LYS A 182 1.39 -30.87 0.52
C LYS A 182 1.36 -29.37 0.39
N HIS A 183 0.16 -28.79 0.41
CA HIS A 183 -0.01 -27.35 0.53
C HIS A 183 0.18 -26.94 2.00
N LEU A 184 1.40 -26.53 2.33
CA LEU A 184 1.68 -25.88 3.60
C LEU A 184 1.20 -24.43 3.48
N GLN A 185 0.09 -24.09 4.13
CA GLN A 185 -0.19 -22.70 4.42
C GLN A 185 0.89 -22.22 5.38
N LEU A 186 1.91 -21.56 4.83
CA LEU A 186 2.94 -20.91 5.60
C LEU A 186 2.25 -19.79 6.40
N ARG A 187 1.83 -20.09 7.63
CA ARG A 187 1.72 -19.04 8.64
C ARG A 187 3.16 -18.63 8.92
N PRO A 188 3.55 -17.38 8.67
CA PRO A 188 4.83 -16.90 9.15
C PRO A 188 4.86 -17.19 10.66
N ILE A 189 5.92 -17.83 11.14
CA ILE A 189 6.14 -18.06 12.58
C ILE A 189 6.13 -16.70 13.33
N LEU A 190 6.36 -15.61 12.58
CA LEU A 190 6.16 -14.22 12.98
C LEU A 190 5.22 -13.49 12.00
N SER A 191 3.96 -13.92 11.90
CA SER A 191 2.91 -13.07 11.33
C SER A 191 2.31 -12.28 12.46
N PRO A 192 2.20 -10.94 12.37
CA PRO A 192 1.43 -10.19 13.34
C PRO A 192 0.03 -10.81 13.34
N ALA A 193 -0.42 -11.21 14.52
CA ALA A 193 -1.82 -11.47 14.77
C ALA A 193 -2.60 -10.32 14.14
N SER A 194 -3.49 -10.69 13.22
CA SER A 194 -4.53 -9.85 12.64
C SER A 194 -4.86 -8.66 13.53
N ALA A 195 -4.37 -7.48 13.15
CA ALA A 195 -5.01 -6.25 13.56
C ALA A 195 -6.43 -6.34 12.99
N SER A 196 -7.35 -6.66 13.88
CA SER A 196 -8.79 -6.43 13.79
C SER A 196 -9.07 -5.28 12.82
N GLN A 197 -9.57 -5.60 11.64
CA GLN A 197 -10.32 -4.65 10.85
C GLN A 197 -11.60 -4.35 11.61
N ALA A 198 -11.64 -3.17 12.24
CA ALA A 198 -12.83 -2.43 12.62
C ALA A 198 -12.57 -0.96 12.29
#